data_AF-A0A947W813-F1
#
_entry.id   AF-A0A947W813-F1
#
_cell.length_a   1.000
_cell.length_b   1.000
_cell.length_c   1.000
_cell.angle_alpha   90.00
_cell.angle_beta   90.00
_cell.angle_gamma   90.00
#
_symmetry.space_group_name_H-M   'P 1'
#
loop_
_entity.id
_entity.type
_entity.pdbx_description
1 polymer ?
#
loop_
_entity_poly.entity_id
_entity_poly.type
_entity_poly.pdbx_seq_one_letter_code
_entity_poly.pdbx_strand_id
1 'polypeptide(L)'
;AGMQDVAGPIGIAQIGYRMASSGLFNLMSFFTIISVNLAIINMLPIPGLDGGRTVFLIFEFLFRKPVIGPRKENIIHLVGLLLLLGLFLYVAFNDVGRLISTY
;
A
#
# COMPACT_ATOMS: atom_id res chain seq x y z
N ALA A 1 -16.85 -8.75 12.65
CA ALA A 1 -15.85 -9.39 11.78
C ALA A 1 -14.51 -8.74 12.12
N GLY A 2 -13.69 -9.44 12.91
CA GLY A 2 -12.54 -8.87 13.60
C GLY A 2 -11.28 -8.85 12.72
N MET A 3 -10.21 -8.22 13.21
CA MET A 3 -8.83 -8.14 12.66
C MET A 3 -8.20 -9.45 12.16
N GLN A 4 -8.94 -10.57 12.19
CA GLN A 4 -8.52 -11.89 11.78
C GLN A 4 -8.55 -12.09 10.26
N ASP A 5 -9.39 -11.35 9.53
CA ASP A 5 -9.59 -11.48 8.08
C ASP A 5 -8.66 -10.58 7.24
N VAL A 6 -7.91 -9.68 7.88
CA VAL A 6 -6.93 -8.84 7.20
C VAL A 6 -5.61 -9.60 7.16
N ALA A 7 -5.31 -10.22 6.02
CA ALA A 7 -3.99 -10.81 5.78
C ALA A 7 -2.96 -9.67 5.69
N GLY A 8 -1.99 -9.64 6.61
CA GLY A 8 -0.86 -8.74 6.51
C GLY A 8 0.13 -9.17 5.42
N PRO A 9 1.28 -8.47 5.29
CA PRO A 9 2.26 -8.72 4.24
C PRO A 9 2.76 -10.17 4.18
N ILE A 10 2.88 -10.83 5.33
CA ILE A 10 3.37 -12.21 5.40
C ILE A 10 2.25 -13.18 5.00
N GLY A 11 1.01 -12.92 5.44
CA GLY A 11 -0.16 -13.67 4.97
C GLY A 11 -0.32 -13.61 3.45
N ILE A 12 -0.13 -12.43 2.84
CA ILE A 12 -0.14 -12.24 1.38
C ILE A 12 0.97 -13.07 0.72
N ALA A 13 2.19 -13.07 1.28
CA ALA A 13 3.30 -13.87 0.76
C ALA A 13 3.01 -15.39 0.80
N GLN A 14 2.37 -15.87 1.87
CA GLN A 14 1.96 -17.29 1.98
C GLN A 14 0.90 -17.66 0.94
N ILE A 15 -0.06 -16.76 0.69
CA ILE A 15 -1.05 -16.96 -0.38
C ILE A 15 -0.33 -17.00 -1.74
N GLY A 16 0.60 -16.08 -1.99
CA GLY A 16 1.42 -16.07 -3.20
C GLY A 16 2.20 -17.38 -3.40
N TYR A 17 2.81 -17.92 -2.34
CA TYR A 17 3.48 -19.23 -2.39
C TYR A 17 2.53 -20.36 -2.78
N ARG A 18 1.33 -20.41 -2.17
CA ARG A 18 0.29 -21.38 -2.54
C ARG A 18 -0.13 -21.24 -4.00
N MET A 19 -0.34 -20.00 -4.47
CA MET A 19 -0.70 -19.74 -5.86
C MET A 19 0.41 -20.16 -6.83
N ALA A 20 1.68 -19.88 -6.51
CA ALA A 20 2.83 -20.33 -7.29
C ALA A 20 2.91 -21.86 -7.39
N SER A 21 2.65 -22.57 -6.29
CA SER A 21 2.63 -24.04 -6.28
C SER A 21 1.46 -24.65 -7.06
N SER A 22 0.39 -23.88 -7.30
CA SER A 22 -0.80 -24.32 -8.04
C SER A 22 -0.72 -24.11 -9.56
N GLY A 23 0.39 -23.54 -10.05
CA GLY A 23 0.66 -23.35 -11.48
C GLY A 23 0.71 -21.88 -11.92
N LEU A 24 1.28 -21.65 -13.11
CA LEU A 24 1.57 -20.30 -13.63
C LEU A 24 0.31 -19.45 -13.84
N PHE A 25 -0.79 -20.05 -14.27
CA PHE A 25 -2.04 -19.34 -14.49
C PHE A 25 -2.58 -18.73 -13.19
N ASN A 26 -2.63 -19.51 -12.11
CA ASN A 26 -3.10 -19.04 -10.81
C ASN A 26 -2.18 -17.97 -10.21
N LEU A 27 -0.87 -18.10 -10.41
CA LEU A 27 0.09 -17.07 -9.99
C LEU A 27 -0.16 -15.74 -10.74
N MET A 28 -0.39 -15.79 -12.05
CA MET A 28 -0.72 -14.60 -12.84
C MET A 28 -2.06 -13.99 -12.41
N SER A 29 -3.08 -14.81 -12.14
CA SER A 29 -4.36 -14.33 -11.61
C SER A 29 -4.18 -13.64 -10.25
N PHE A 30 -3.37 -14.22 -9.37
CA PHE A 30 -3.04 -13.62 -8.07
C PHE A 30 -2.35 -12.26 -8.24
N PHE A 31 -1.31 -12.17 -9.09
CA PHE A 31 -0.64 -10.90 -9.36
C PHE A 31 -1.55 -9.88 -10.02
N THR A 32 -2.47 -10.31 -10.88
CA THR A 32 -3.47 -9.42 -11.48
C THR A 32 -4.32 -8.77 -10.38
N ILE A 33 -4.85 -9.56 -9.45
CA ILE A 33 -5.68 -9.06 -8.35
C ILE A 33 -4.87 -8.11 -7.45
N ILE A 34 -3.64 -8.47 -7.07
CA ILE A 34 -2.77 -7.63 -6.26
C ILE A 34 -2.45 -6.31 -6.96
N SER A 35 -2.12 -6.35 -8.25
CA SER A 35 -1.76 -5.16 -9.03
C SER A 35 -2.93 -4.20 -9.18
N VAL A 36 -4.14 -4.71 -9.44
CA VAL A 36 -5.37 -3.89 -9.51
C VAL A 36 -5.64 -3.24 -8.15
N ASN A 37 -5.56 -3.99 -7.05
CA ASN A 37 -5.75 -3.44 -5.71
C ASN A 37 -4.70 -2.37 -5.36
N LEU A 38 -3.44 -2.60 -5.72
CA LEU A 38 -2.36 -1.64 -5.51
C LEU A 38 -2.57 -0.37 -6.35
N ALA A 39 -3.03 -0.50 -7.59
CA ALA A 39 -3.38 0.64 -8.43
C ALA A 39 -4.50 1.47 -7.81
N ILE A 40 -5.57 0.82 -7.31
CA ILE A 40 -6.69 1.51 -6.64
C ILE A 40 -6.21 2.25 -5.40
N ILE A 41 -5.40 1.60 -4.54
CA ILE A 41 -4.84 2.21 -3.33
C ILE A 41 -3.93 3.39 -3.68
N ASN A 42 -3.07 3.23 -4.69
CA ASN A 42 -2.16 4.28 -5.14
C ASN A 42 -2.89 5.47 -5.76
N MET A 43 -4.12 5.32 -6.27
CA MET A 43 -4.93 6.42 -6.78
C MET A 43 -5.61 7.26 -5.69
N LEU A 44 -5.60 6.80 -4.43
CA LEU A 44 -6.19 7.55 -3.33
C LEU A 44 -5.38 8.83 -3.03
N PRO A 45 -6.03 9.92 -2.57
CA PRO A 45 -5.38 11.18 -2.22
C PRO A 45 -4.65 11.08 -0.87
N ILE A 46 -3.78 10.09 -0.70
CA ILE A 46 -3.03 9.84 0.54
C ILE A 46 -1.60 10.36 0.35
N PRO A 47 -1.11 11.24 1.25
CA PRO A 47 0.30 11.66 1.26
C PRO A 47 1.25 10.47 1.31
N GLY A 48 2.30 10.50 0.48
CA GLY A 48 3.27 9.40 0.35
C GLY A 48 2.92 8.38 -0.75
N LEU A 49 1.71 8.42 -1.33
CA LEU A 49 1.33 7.65 -2.51
C LEU A 49 1.28 8.52 -3.78
N ASP A 50 1.32 7.88 -4.95
CA ASP A 50 1.33 8.52 -6.27
C ASP A 50 0.08 9.38 -6.53
N GLY A 51 -1.09 8.91 -6.09
CA GLY A 51 -2.38 9.59 -6.23
C GLY A 51 -2.47 10.86 -5.39
N GLY A 52 -1.87 10.87 -4.19
CA GLY A 52 -1.73 12.08 -3.39
C GLY A 52 -0.99 13.17 -4.14
N ARG A 53 0.13 12.82 -4.79
CA ARG A 53 0.95 13.76 -5.57
C ARG A 53 0.23 14.21 -6.82
N THR A 54 -0.42 13.27 -7.50
CA THR A 54 -1.22 13.53 -8.70
C THR A 54 -2.35 14.53 -8.41
N VAL A 55 -3.02 14.41 -7.26
CA VAL A 55 -4.06 15.37 -6.85
C VAL A 55 -3.49 16.77 -6.60
N PHE A 56 -2.34 16.90 -5.94
CA PHE A 56 -1.67 18.19 -5.77
C PHE A 56 -1.33 18.84 -7.12
N LEU A 57 -0.79 18.05 -8.06
CA LEU A 57 -0.46 18.53 -9.41
C LEU A 57 -1.70 18.93 -10.21
N ILE A 58 -2.78 18.14 -10.16
CA ILE A 58 -4.05 18.48 -10.82
C ILE A 58 -4.61 19.79 -10.25
N PHE A 59 -4.53 19.97 -8.93
CA PHE A 59 -5.00 21.18 -8.28
C PHE A 59 -4.12 22.39 -8.66
N GLU A 60 -2.80 22.26 -8.68
CA GLU A 60 -1.89 23.32 -9.14
C GLU A 60 -2.15 23.69 -10.61
N PHE A 61 -2.38 22.70 -11.47
CA PHE A 61 -2.74 22.92 -12.88
C PHE A 61 -4.05 23.69 -13.02
N LEU A 62 -5.08 23.32 -12.25
CA LEU A 62 -6.40 23.95 -12.31
C LEU A 62 -6.40 25.38 -11.76
N PHE A 63 -5.69 25.62 -10.65
CA PHE A 63 -5.69 26.91 -9.96
C PHE A 63 -4.54 27.85 -10.40
N ARG A 64 -3.64 27.38 -11.29
CA ARG A 64 -2.48 28.12 -11.84
C ARG A 64 -1.60 28.79 -10.76
N LYS A 65 -1.65 28.27 -9.54
CA LYS A 65 -0.90 28.75 -8.39
C LYS A 65 -0.42 27.54 -7.60
N PRO A 66 0.84 27.52 -7.13
CA PRO A 66 1.31 26.46 -6.25
C PRO A 66 0.47 26.51 -4.97
N VAL A 67 -0.28 25.44 -4.70
CA VAL A 67 -1.13 25.31 -3.50
C VAL A 67 -0.28 25.42 -2.25
N ILE A 68 0.92 24.83 -2.32
CA ILE A 68 1.92 24.75 -1.27
C ILE A 68 3.30 24.84 -1.97
N GLY A 69 4.30 25.49 -1.34
CA GLY A 69 5.65 25.52 -1.92
C GLY A 69 6.28 24.12 -2.03
N PRO A 70 7.10 23.83 -3.05
CA PRO A 70 7.59 22.47 -3.36
C PRO A 70 8.33 21.79 -2.20
N ARG A 71 8.98 22.57 -1.33
CA ARG A 71 9.62 22.05 -0.10
C ARG A 71 8.60 21.47 0.89
N LYS A 72 7.46 22.13 1.07
CA LYS A 72 6.42 21.71 2.01
C LYS A 72 5.65 20.50 1.49
N GLU A 73 5.37 20.44 0.18
CA GLU A 73 4.81 19.25 -0.46
C GLU A 73 5.70 18.02 -0.25
N ASN A 74 7.01 18.13 -0.54
CA ASN A 74 7.96 17.04 -0.33
C ASN A 74 7.98 16.56 1.13
N ILE A 75 7.90 17.47 2.11
CA ILE A 75 7.84 17.10 3.54
C ILE A 75 6.54 16.33 3.84
N ILE A 76 5.40 16.80 3.34
CA ILE A 76 4.10 16.13 3.55
C ILE A 76 4.14 14.70 2.96
N HIS A 77 4.69 14.54 1.75
CA HIS A 77 4.85 13.24 1.13
C HIS A 77 5.85 12.35 1.87
N LEU A 78 6.97 12.90 2.34
CA LEU A 78 7.96 12.16 3.13
C LEU A 78 7.35 11.67 4.45
N VAL A 79 6.64 12.54 5.17
CA VAL A 79 5.96 12.17 6.42
C VAL A 79 4.88 11.12 6.16
N GLY A 80 4.10 11.27 5.09
CA GLY A 80 3.12 10.27 4.67
C GLY A 80 3.77 8.90 4.38
N LEU A 81 4.87 8.89 3.63
CA LEU A 81 5.63 7.67 3.35
C LEU A 81 6.17 7.02 4.62
N LEU A 82 6.74 7.80 5.54
CA LEU A 82 7.26 7.30 6.81
C LEU A 82 6.15 6.70 7.68
N LEU A 83 4.97 7.33 7.72
CA LEU A 83 3.79 6.79 8.41
C LEU A 83 3.32 5.46 7.78
N LEU A 84 3.28 5.40 6.45
CA LEU A 84 2.91 4.17 5.72
C LEU A 84 3.91 3.05 5.97
N LEU A 85 5.22 3.34 5.94
CA LEU A 85 6.27 2.38 6.27
C LEU A 85 6.18 1.92 7.72
N GLY A 86 5.91 2.84 8.65
CA GLY A 86 5.67 2.50 10.06
C GLY A 86 4.47 1.57 10.24
N LEU A 87 3.36 1.86 9.56
CA LEU A 87 2.17 1.00 9.55
C LEU A 87 2.47 -0.37 8.94
N PHE A 88 3.21 -0.42 7.82
CA PHE A 88 3.61 -1.67 7.18
C PHE A 88 4.42 -2.54 8.15
N LEU A 89 5.41 -1.96 8.83
CA LEU A 89 6.20 -2.67 9.85
C LEU A 89 5.35 -3.14 11.00
N TYR A 90 4.45 -2.30 11.52
CA TYR A 90 3.54 -2.67 12.61
C TYR A 90 2.66 -3.87 12.25
N VAL A 91 2.04 -3.85 11.07
CA VAL A 91 1.22 -4.97 10.60
C VAL A 91 2.07 -6.21 10.35
N ALA A 92 3.27 -6.07 9.79
CA ALA A 92 4.19 -7.18 9.59
C ALA A 92 4.62 -7.83 10.92
N PHE A 93 4.94 -7.05 11.95
CA PHE A 93 5.27 -7.57 13.28
C PHE A 93 4.08 -8.31 13.91
N ASN A 94 2.87 -7.77 13.77
CA ASN A 94 1.66 -8.43 14.25
C ASN A 94 1.39 -9.75 13.51
N ASP A 95 1.62 -9.79 12.19
CA ASP A 95 1.55 -11.01 11.38
C ASP A 95 2.53 -12.08 11.86
N VAL A 96 3.80 -11.70 12.13
CA VAL A 96 4.81 -12.62 12.68
C VAL A 96 4.35 -13.18 14.04
N GLY A 97 3.90 -12.31 14.95
CA GLY A 97 3.45 -12.73 16.28
C GLY A 97 2.27 -13.70 16.20
N ARG A 98 1.34 -13.47 15.27
CA ARG A 98 0.21 -14.37 15.02
C ARG A 98 0.67 -15.72 14.50
N LEU A 99 1.62 -15.76 13.57
CA LEU A 99 2.17 -17.01 13.04
C LEU A 99 2.89 -17.82 14.13
N ILE A 100 3.71 -17.16 14.96
CA ILE A 100 4.41 -17.82 16.07
C ILE A 100 3.43 -18.32 17.12
N SER A 101 2.38 -17.57 17.46
CA SER A 101 1.38 -18.00 18.45
C SER A 101 0.43 -19.10 17.94
N THR A 102 0.34 -19.30 16.62
CA THR A 102 -0.50 -20.35 16.02
C THR A 102 0.24 -21.70 15.91
N TYR A 103 1.57 -21.70 16.12
CA TYR A 103 2.40 -22.90 16.30
C TYR A 103 2.70 -23.13 17.79
#